data_AF-A0A9P7XF06-F1
#
_entry.id   AF-A0A9P7XF06-F1
#
_cell.length_a   1.000
_cell.length_b   1.000
_cell.length_c   1.000
_cell.angle_alpha   90.00
_cell.angle_beta   90.00
_cell.angle_gamma   90.00
#
_symmetry.space_group_name_H-M   'P 1'
#
loop_
_entity.id
_entity.type
_entity.pdbx_description
1 polymer ?
#
loop_
_entity_poly.entity_id
_entity_poly.type
_entity_poly.pdbx_seq_one_letter_code
_entity_poly.pdbx_strand_id
1 'polypeptide(L)'
;MSTPPSFPVAIQYAPHSQGVSQGSKYDQEYTKRGELMKLPDIVESERQGWIVSAQAAAVVAALLCGVEATLLTLIKTDPSNSSPAPKSAFRCLLILSYSALVFNASSTVASLVMLDCLGEIPMLVTKAARKNKGKGAQESEDVDSMDAYLEHFELGFRWRWARRYCLGTLFLGCVCILTQVVVYTWIREATSVASVMSVVCISGAVPLVMFSFPN
;
A
#
# COMPACT_ATOMS: atom_id res chain seq x y z
N MET A 1 -17.65 -30.64 23.68
CA MET A 1 -16.68 -31.26 24.61
C MET A 1 -16.07 -32.44 23.85
N SER A 2 -14.97 -32.19 23.15
CA SER A 2 -14.30 -33.18 22.29
C SER A 2 -12.81 -32.88 22.32
N THR A 3 -12.04 -33.79 22.91
CA THR A 3 -10.59 -33.73 23.04
C THR A 3 -9.92 -34.17 21.73
N PRO A 4 -8.81 -33.54 21.31
CA PRO A 4 -7.99 -34.05 20.22
C PRO A 4 -7.04 -35.17 20.68
N PRO A 5 -6.63 -36.09 19.78
CA PRO A 5 -5.78 -37.22 20.10
C PRO A 5 -4.30 -36.85 20.20
N SER A 6 -3.66 -37.38 21.24
CA SER A 6 -2.23 -37.37 21.52
C SER A 6 -1.46 -38.35 20.61
N PHE A 7 -0.43 -37.86 19.92
CA PHE A 7 0.60 -38.70 19.28
C PHE A 7 1.91 -38.62 20.08
N PRO A 8 2.56 -39.75 20.42
CA PRO A 8 3.91 -39.76 20.94
C PRO A 8 4.89 -40.20 19.83
N VAL A 9 5.83 -39.35 19.45
CA VAL A 9 7.06 -39.78 18.77
C VAL A 9 8.21 -38.95 19.31
N ALA A 10 8.79 -39.40 20.42
CA ALA A 10 10.11 -38.95 20.86
C ALA A 10 11.15 -39.79 20.12
N ILE A 11 11.70 -39.29 19.01
CA ILE A 11 12.95 -39.83 18.47
C ILE A 11 14.08 -39.26 19.33
N GLN A 12 14.53 -40.07 20.29
CA GLN A 12 15.69 -39.81 21.12
C GLN A 12 16.95 -40.01 20.27
N TYR A 13 17.47 -38.91 19.71
CA TYR A 13 18.77 -38.90 19.06
C TYR A 13 19.88 -38.95 20.13
N ALA A 14 20.66 -40.03 20.10
CA ALA A 14 21.91 -40.15 20.85
C ALA A 14 22.93 -39.13 20.33
N PRO A 15 23.64 -38.38 21.19
CA PRO A 15 24.70 -37.49 20.74
C PRO A 15 25.96 -38.31 20.44
N HIS A 16 26.26 -38.49 19.15
CA HIS A 16 27.57 -38.95 18.72
C HIS A 16 28.57 -37.80 18.94
N SER A 17 29.25 -37.84 20.08
CA SER A 17 30.26 -36.88 20.51
C SER A 17 31.59 -37.09 19.79
N GLN A 18 31.70 -36.66 18.53
CA GLN A 18 32.98 -36.41 17.85
C GLN A 18 32.82 -35.25 16.86
N GLY A 19 33.24 -34.05 17.25
CA GLY A 19 33.21 -32.89 16.33
C GLY A 19 33.21 -31.50 16.97
N VAL A 20 33.72 -31.32 18.19
CA VAL A 20 33.65 -30.02 18.92
C VAL A 20 34.41 -28.88 18.19
N SER A 21 35.35 -29.18 17.29
CA SER A 21 36.09 -28.14 16.56
C SER A 21 35.51 -27.76 15.19
N GLN A 22 34.60 -28.55 14.61
CA GLN A 22 33.94 -28.24 13.33
C GLN A 22 32.64 -27.46 13.54
N GLY A 23 31.88 -27.76 14.60
CA GLY A 23 30.63 -27.06 14.94
C GLY A 23 30.79 -25.54 15.09
N SER A 24 31.87 -25.08 15.72
CA SER A 24 32.15 -23.65 15.90
C SER A 24 32.34 -22.88 14.58
N LYS A 25 32.93 -23.52 13.56
CA LYS A 25 33.15 -22.92 12.25
C LYS A 25 31.86 -22.85 11.45
N TYR A 26 31.03 -23.89 11.53
CA TYR A 26 29.70 -23.89 10.93
C TYR A 26 28.78 -22.89 11.63
N ASP A 27 28.75 -22.84 12.95
CA ASP A 27 27.93 -21.88 13.71
C ASP A 27 28.38 -20.43 13.49
N GLN A 28 29.69 -20.17 13.38
CA GLN A 28 30.17 -18.85 12.96
C GLN A 28 29.81 -18.52 11.50
N GLU A 29 29.83 -19.50 10.60
CA GLU A 29 29.41 -19.29 9.22
C GLU A 29 27.89 -19.15 9.10
N TYR A 30 27.09 -19.80 9.94
CA TYR A 30 25.63 -19.65 10.02
C TYR A 30 25.24 -18.34 10.71
N THR A 31 25.96 -17.91 11.73
CA THR A 31 25.78 -16.60 12.37
C THR A 31 26.18 -15.49 11.40
N LYS A 32 27.35 -15.59 10.73
CA LYS A 32 27.73 -14.67 9.65
C LYS A 32 26.78 -14.71 8.46
N ARG A 33 26.24 -15.87 8.08
CA ARG A 33 25.23 -15.98 7.02
C ARG A 33 23.89 -15.40 7.48
N GLY A 34 23.52 -15.56 8.74
CA GLY A 34 22.32 -14.98 9.35
C GLY A 34 22.41 -13.47 9.44
N GLU A 35 23.61 -12.94 9.72
CA GLU A 35 23.91 -11.50 9.68
C GLU A 35 23.97 -10.97 8.24
N LEU A 36 24.54 -11.72 7.27
CA LEU A 36 24.49 -11.36 5.84
C LEU A 36 23.08 -11.45 5.22
N MET A 37 22.14 -12.13 5.88
CA MET A 37 20.75 -12.27 5.45
C MET A 37 19.84 -11.19 6.01
N LYS A 38 20.35 -10.32 6.90
CA LYS A 38 19.57 -9.19 7.40
C LYS A 38 19.65 -8.02 6.42
N LEU A 39 18.48 -7.52 6.02
CA LEU A 39 18.39 -6.16 5.49
C LEU A 39 18.97 -5.21 6.56
N PRO A 40 19.65 -4.12 6.15
CA PRO A 40 20.00 -3.06 7.09
C PRO A 40 18.73 -2.63 7.84
N ASP A 41 18.85 -2.47 9.16
CA ASP A 41 17.69 -2.21 10.03
C ASP A 41 16.87 -0.99 9.56
N ILE A 42 17.53 0.00 8.96
CA ILE A 42 16.88 1.19 8.38
C ILE A 42 15.97 0.84 7.19
N VAL A 43 16.44 0.01 6.26
CA VAL A 43 15.67 -0.40 5.07
C VAL A 43 14.50 -1.29 5.47
N GLU A 44 14.68 -2.15 6.48
CA GLU A 44 13.57 -2.98 6.99
C GLU A 44 12.50 -2.11 7.67
N SER A 45 12.91 -1.09 8.42
CA SER A 45 11.98 -0.14 9.04
C SER A 45 11.18 0.66 8.01
N GLU A 46 11.84 1.14 6.94
CA GLU A 46 11.16 1.84 5.84
C GLU A 46 10.22 0.91 5.08
N ARG A 47 10.68 -0.31 4.75
CA ARG A 47 9.86 -1.34 4.09
C ARG A 47 8.60 -1.63 4.90
N GLN A 48 8.72 -1.83 6.20
CA GLN A 48 7.58 -2.10 7.07
C GLN A 48 6.61 -0.91 7.10
N GLY A 49 7.13 0.32 7.15
CA GLY A 49 6.31 1.53 7.03
C GLY A 49 5.53 1.60 5.71
N TRP A 50 6.17 1.25 4.60
CA TRP A 50 5.53 1.21 3.28
C TRP A 50 4.49 0.09 3.15
N ILE A 51 4.72 -1.09 3.75
CA ILE A 51 3.74 -2.19 3.76
C ILE A 51 2.47 -1.75 4.48
N VAL A 52 2.60 -1.17 5.68
CA VAL A 52 1.45 -0.68 6.45
C VAL A 52 0.72 0.40 5.68
N SER A 53 1.45 1.32 5.05
CA SER A 53 0.86 2.41 4.25
C SER A 53 0.11 1.88 3.02
N ALA A 54 0.68 0.94 2.28
CA ALA A 54 0.05 0.35 1.10
C ALA A 54 -1.18 -0.49 1.46
N GLN A 55 -1.16 -1.22 2.58
CA GLN A 55 -2.34 -1.92 3.11
C GLN A 55 -3.46 -0.93 3.47
N ALA A 56 -3.13 0.14 4.20
CA ALA A 56 -4.08 1.17 4.55
C ALA A 56 -4.68 1.84 3.29
N ALA A 57 -3.85 2.17 2.31
CA ALA A 57 -4.28 2.74 1.03
C ALA A 57 -5.24 1.80 0.27
N ALA A 58 -4.92 0.50 0.20
CA ALA A 58 -5.77 -0.51 -0.44
C ALA A 58 -7.15 -0.59 0.23
N VAL A 59 -7.18 -0.62 1.57
CA VAL A 59 -8.42 -0.68 2.36
C VAL A 59 -9.25 0.59 2.16
N VAL A 60 -8.64 1.77 2.27
CA VAL A 60 -9.35 3.05 2.08
C VAL A 60 -9.90 3.16 0.67
N ALA A 61 -9.11 2.85 -0.36
CA ALA A 61 -9.55 2.87 -1.75
C ALA A 61 -10.71 1.90 -2.00
N ALA A 62 -10.67 0.69 -1.43
CA ALA A 62 -11.75 -0.27 -1.51
C ALA A 62 -13.05 0.22 -0.82
N LEU A 63 -12.93 0.84 0.36
CA LEU A 63 -14.07 1.45 1.06
C LEU A 63 -14.69 2.59 0.24
N LEU A 64 -13.86 3.47 -0.32
CA LEU A 64 -14.32 4.54 -1.20
C LEU A 64 -15.04 3.99 -2.44
N CYS A 65 -14.53 2.91 -3.04
CA CYS A 65 -15.22 2.23 -4.14
C CYS A 65 -16.61 1.70 -3.73
N GLY A 66 -16.72 1.14 -2.52
CA GLY A 66 -18.01 0.73 -1.95
C GLY A 66 -18.98 1.88 -1.77
N VAL A 67 -18.51 3.01 -1.21
CA VAL A 67 -19.30 4.25 -1.08
C VAL A 67 -19.78 4.73 -2.44
N GLU A 68 -18.92 4.76 -3.45
CA GLU A 68 -19.27 5.16 -4.81
C GLU A 68 -20.31 4.24 -5.46
N ALA A 69 -20.22 2.93 -5.24
CA ALA A 69 -21.23 1.98 -5.73
C ALA A 69 -22.61 2.24 -5.11
N THR A 70 -22.65 2.56 -3.80
CA THR A 70 -23.91 2.93 -3.13
C THR A 70 -24.45 4.26 -3.64
N LEU A 71 -23.59 5.27 -3.81
CA LEU A 71 -23.98 6.58 -4.33
C LEU A 71 -24.53 6.47 -5.76
N LEU A 72 -23.86 5.70 -6.64
CA LEU A 72 -24.31 5.42 -8.00
C LEU A 72 -25.69 4.77 -8.03
N THR A 73 -25.98 3.89 -7.07
CA THR A 73 -27.29 3.27 -6.93
C THR A 73 -28.33 4.31 -6.52
N LEU A 74 -28.04 5.15 -5.51
CA LEU A 74 -28.94 6.22 -5.06
C LEU A 74 -29.29 7.21 -6.19
N ILE A 75 -28.32 7.58 -7.02
CA ILE A 75 -28.53 8.48 -8.17
C ILE A 75 -29.46 7.86 -9.21
N LYS A 76 -29.36 6.54 -9.43
CA LYS A 76 -30.14 5.83 -10.45
C LYS A 76 -31.54 5.42 -9.99
N THR A 77 -31.68 5.10 -8.70
CA THR A 77 -32.94 4.61 -8.13
C THR A 77 -33.95 5.72 -7.87
N ASP A 78 -33.53 6.98 -7.86
CA ASP A 78 -34.43 8.08 -7.56
C ASP A 78 -35.42 8.38 -8.70
N PRO A 79 -36.74 8.20 -8.49
CA PRO A 79 -37.75 8.48 -9.50
C PRO A 79 -37.96 9.99 -9.74
N SER A 80 -37.31 10.87 -8.97
CA SER A 80 -37.39 12.33 -9.11
C SER A 80 -36.56 12.92 -10.27
N ASN A 81 -36.56 12.26 -11.43
CA ASN A 81 -36.29 12.95 -12.72
C ASN A 81 -37.31 14.09 -12.99
N SER A 82 -38.27 14.32 -12.09
CA SER A 82 -39.19 15.45 -11.99
C SER A 82 -38.72 16.58 -11.05
N SER A 83 -37.58 16.45 -10.38
CA SER A 83 -36.98 17.54 -9.59
C SER A 83 -36.49 18.66 -10.52
N PRO A 84 -36.63 19.97 -10.16
CA PRO A 84 -36.24 21.10 -11.02
C PRO A 84 -34.72 21.23 -11.23
N ALA A 85 -33.92 20.31 -10.69
CA ALA A 85 -32.47 20.35 -10.81
C ALA A 85 -32.01 20.17 -12.27
N PRO A 86 -30.94 20.88 -12.69
CA PRO A 86 -30.49 20.88 -14.07
C PRO A 86 -29.97 19.49 -14.48
N LYS A 87 -30.47 18.98 -15.61
CA LYS A 87 -30.09 17.67 -16.20
C LYS A 87 -28.57 17.53 -16.41
N SER A 88 -27.87 18.64 -16.60
CA SER A 88 -26.40 18.70 -16.72
C SER A 88 -25.70 18.31 -15.42
N ALA A 89 -26.22 18.70 -14.26
CA ALA A 89 -25.61 18.39 -12.97
C ALA A 89 -25.71 16.90 -12.65
N PHE A 90 -26.84 16.26 -12.94
CA PHE A 90 -26.98 14.80 -12.82
C PHE A 90 -26.02 14.03 -13.74
N ARG A 91 -25.85 14.47 -15.00
CA ARG A 91 -24.89 13.86 -15.92
C ARG A 91 -23.45 14.02 -15.44
N CYS A 92 -23.11 15.21 -14.94
CA CYS A 92 -21.80 15.47 -14.34
C CYS A 92 -21.56 14.54 -13.14
N LEU A 93 -22.55 14.42 -12.26
CA LEU A 93 -22.48 13.58 -11.07
C LEU A 93 -22.29 12.10 -11.43
N LEU A 94 -23.00 11.58 -12.44
CA LEU A 94 -22.77 10.22 -12.97
C LEU A 94 -21.35 10.03 -13.53
N ILE A 95 -20.85 10.98 -14.33
CA ILE A 95 -19.50 10.90 -14.91
C ILE A 95 -18.44 10.89 -13.79
N LEU A 96 -18.63 11.75 -12.78
CA LEU A 96 -17.77 11.79 -11.61
C LEU A 96 -17.83 10.47 -10.84
N SER A 97 -19.02 9.90 -10.59
CA SER A 97 -19.14 8.61 -9.88
C SER A 97 -18.41 7.47 -10.60
N TYR A 98 -18.58 7.36 -11.92
CA TYR A 98 -17.85 6.36 -12.70
C TYR A 98 -16.34 6.58 -12.66
N SER A 99 -15.90 7.84 -12.74
CA SER A 99 -14.48 8.18 -12.69
C SER A 99 -13.87 7.87 -11.33
N ALA A 100 -14.54 8.27 -10.23
CA ALA A 100 -14.11 7.99 -8.87
C ALA A 100 -14.02 6.48 -8.60
N LEU A 101 -15.01 5.70 -9.06
CA LEU A 101 -15.01 4.25 -8.93
C LEU A 101 -13.79 3.63 -9.63
N VAL A 102 -13.51 4.03 -10.87
CA VAL A 102 -12.35 3.52 -11.63
C VAL A 102 -11.04 3.95 -10.98
N PHE A 103 -10.91 5.19 -10.52
CA PHE A 103 -9.69 5.67 -9.86
C PHE A 103 -9.42 4.95 -8.54
N ASN A 104 -10.44 4.79 -7.69
CA ASN A 104 -10.31 4.08 -6.43
C ASN A 104 -10.02 2.59 -6.65
N ALA A 105 -10.71 1.93 -7.59
CA ALA A 105 -10.41 0.53 -7.93
C ALA A 105 -8.97 0.37 -8.46
N SER A 106 -8.52 1.28 -9.31
CA SER A 106 -7.14 1.30 -9.82
C SER A 106 -6.12 1.52 -8.71
N SER A 107 -6.43 2.40 -7.74
CA SER A 107 -5.60 2.62 -6.55
C SER A 107 -5.50 1.37 -5.68
N THR A 108 -6.59 0.62 -5.50
CA THR A 108 -6.56 -0.66 -4.78
C THR A 108 -5.62 -1.65 -5.46
N VAL A 109 -5.74 -1.84 -6.77
CA VAL A 109 -4.86 -2.73 -7.53
C VAL A 109 -3.41 -2.25 -7.47
N ALA A 110 -3.16 -0.95 -7.62
CA ALA A 110 -1.82 -0.39 -7.52
C ALA A 110 -1.19 -0.60 -6.12
N SER A 111 -1.99 -0.49 -5.06
CA SER A 111 -1.54 -0.74 -3.68
C SER A 111 -1.17 -2.22 -3.48
N LEU A 112 -1.95 -3.14 -4.05
CA LEU A 112 -1.63 -4.57 -4.02
C LEU A 112 -0.33 -4.88 -4.79
N VAL A 113 -0.15 -4.29 -5.97
CA VAL A 113 1.10 -4.44 -6.74
C VAL A 113 2.31 -3.88 -5.96
N MET A 114 2.15 -2.76 -5.24
CA MET A 114 3.19 -2.25 -4.36
C MET A 114 3.51 -3.23 -3.22
N LEU A 115 2.49 -3.86 -2.62
CA LEU A 115 2.69 -4.88 -1.57
C LEU A 115 3.44 -6.10 -2.09
N ASP A 116 3.10 -6.57 -3.29
CA ASP A 116 3.81 -7.68 -3.93
C ASP A 116 5.28 -7.32 -4.17
N CYS A 117 5.55 -6.11 -4.69
CA CYS A 117 6.90 -5.61 -4.89
C CYS A 117 7.69 -5.52 -3.57
N LEU A 118 7.08 -5.04 -2.48
CA LEU A 118 7.69 -4.96 -1.15
C LEU A 118 7.93 -6.36 -0.54
N GLY A 119 7.10 -7.34 -0.90
CA GLY A 119 7.24 -8.75 -0.52
C GLY A 119 8.45 -9.42 -1.17
N GLU A 120 8.85 -9.00 -2.36
CA GLU A 120 9.98 -9.59 -3.10
C GLU A 120 11.36 -9.10 -2.65
N ILE A 121 11.44 -7.91 -2.01
CA ILE A 121 12.71 -7.28 -1.61
C ILE A 121 13.62 -8.21 -0.79
N PRO A 122 13.16 -8.91 0.27
CA PRO A 122 14.04 -9.78 1.06
C PRO A 122 14.64 -10.93 0.24
N MET A 123 13.88 -11.45 -0.74
CA MET A 123 14.37 -12.51 -1.64
C MET A 123 15.44 -11.99 -2.60
N LEU A 124 15.28 -10.77 -3.12
CA LEU A 124 16.25 -10.13 -4.01
C LEU A 124 17.56 -9.85 -3.28
N VAL A 125 17.49 -9.34 -2.05
CA VAL A 125 18.67 -9.10 -1.20
C VAL A 125 19.40 -10.42 -0.91
N THR A 126 18.67 -11.49 -0.57
CA THR A 126 19.28 -12.81 -0.33
C THR A 126 19.97 -13.36 -1.59
N LYS A 127 19.37 -13.19 -2.77
CA LYS A 127 19.95 -13.60 -4.06
C LYS A 127 21.22 -12.80 -4.37
N ALA A 128 21.20 -11.50 -4.11
CA ALA A 128 22.34 -10.59 -4.32
C ALA A 128 23.51 -10.93 -3.40
N ALA A 129 23.24 -11.14 -2.11
CA ALA A 129 24.24 -11.55 -1.12
C ALA A 129 24.92 -12.87 -1.49
N ARG A 130 24.16 -13.84 -2.03
CA ARG A 130 24.72 -15.11 -2.54
C ARG A 130 25.59 -14.92 -3.78
N LYS A 131 25.20 -14.03 -4.71
CA LYS A 131 25.96 -13.76 -5.94
C LYS A 131 27.29 -13.06 -5.65
N ASN A 132 27.33 -12.19 -4.64
CA ASN A 132 28.53 -11.44 -4.26
C ASN A 132 29.48 -12.19 -3.31
N LYS A 133 29.11 -13.38 -2.81
CA LYS A 133 29.91 -14.18 -1.86
C LYS A 133 31.32 -14.58 -2.36
N GLY A 134 31.64 -14.38 -3.65
CA GLY A 134 32.94 -14.67 -4.27
C GLY A 134 33.80 -13.46 -4.65
N LYS A 135 33.27 -12.24 -4.57
CA LYS A 135 34.03 -11.00 -4.74
C LYS A 135 34.15 -10.39 -3.36
N GLY A 136 35.39 -10.26 -2.84
CA GLY A 136 35.69 -9.87 -1.46
C GLY A 136 34.74 -8.78 -0.96
N ALA A 137 34.19 -8.99 0.24
CA ALA A 137 33.18 -8.17 0.88
C ALA A 137 33.49 -6.69 0.70
N GLN A 138 32.91 -6.09 -0.32
CA GLN A 138 32.91 -4.65 -0.49
C GLN A 138 31.89 -4.18 0.52
N GLU A 139 32.44 -3.77 1.65
CA GLU A 139 31.86 -2.96 2.72
C GLU A 139 30.61 -2.27 2.20
N SER A 140 29.45 -2.68 2.73
CA SER A 140 28.16 -2.08 2.44
C SER A 140 28.31 -0.59 2.66
N GLU A 141 28.39 0.16 1.56
CA GLU A 141 28.24 1.60 1.57
C GLU A 141 26.96 1.90 2.35
N ASP A 142 27.01 2.91 3.20
CA ASP A 142 25.95 3.31 4.13
C ASP A 142 24.74 3.79 3.29
N VAL A 143 23.94 2.86 2.77
CA VAL A 143 22.80 3.19 1.92
C VAL A 143 21.65 3.59 2.84
N ASP A 144 21.53 4.91 3.00
CA ASP A 144 20.66 5.62 3.95
C ASP A 144 19.15 5.55 3.60
N SER A 145 18.77 4.95 2.46
CA SER A 145 17.35 4.88 2.05
C SER A 145 17.01 3.69 1.13
N MET A 146 15.79 3.16 1.27
CA MET A 146 15.24 2.10 0.43
C MET A 146 15.20 2.48 -1.06
N ASP A 147 15.01 3.75 -1.40
CA ASP A 147 15.00 4.22 -2.79
C ASP A 147 16.39 4.05 -3.45
N ALA A 148 17.48 4.28 -2.71
CA ALA A 148 18.85 4.06 -3.18
C ALA A 148 19.19 2.55 -3.29
N TYR A 149 18.69 1.73 -2.37
CA TYR A 149 18.79 0.27 -2.45
C TYR A 149 18.09 -0.29 -3.70
N LEU A 150 16.89 0.21 -4.02
CA LEU A 150 16.13 -0.23 -5.18
C LEU A 150 16.72 0.27 -6.51
N GLU A 151 17.40 1.41 -6.51
CA GLU A 151 18.14 1.91 -7.67
C GLU A 151 19.33 0.99 -8.00
N HIS A 152 19.99 0.43 -6.99
CA HIS A 152 21.05 -0.56 -7.19
C HIS A 152 20.57 -1.89 -7.81
N PHE A 153 19.29 -2.23 -7.62
CA PHE A 153 18.67 -3.44 -8.17
C PHE A 153 17.91 -3.23 -9.50
N GLU A 154 18.06 -2.07 -10.16
CA GLU A 154 17.31 -1.68 -11.38
C GLU A 154 15.77 -1.60 -11.18
N LEU A 155 15.27 -1.79 -9.96
CA LEU A 155 13.84 -1.72 -9.64
C LEU A 155 13.36 -0.29 -9.33
N GLY A 156 14.27 0.65 -9.10
CA GLY A 156 13.96 2.01 -8.63
C GLY A 156 13.01 2.80 -9.54
N PHE A 157 13.03 2.60 -10.85
CA PHE A 157 12.10 3.28 -11.75
C PHE A 157 10.67 2.73 -11.60
N ARG A 158 10.50 1.40 -11.66
CA ARG A 158 9.18 0.75 -11.52
C ARG A 158 8.56 1.04 -10.16
N TRP A 159 9.35 1.02 -9.10
CA TRP A 159 8.93 1.37 -7.75
C TRP A 159 8.42 2.81 -7.65
N ARG A 160 9.22 3.80 -8.11
CA ARG A 160 8.83 5.21 -8.10
C ARG A 160 7.56 5.47 -8.91
N TRP A 161 7.41 4.80 -10.04
CA TRP A 161 6.19 4.88 -10.86
C TRP A 161 4.98 4.27 -10.17
N ALA A 162 5.11 3.06 -9.61
CA ALA A 162 4.02 2.42 -8.87
C ALA A 162 3.57 3.29 -7.69
N ARG A 163 4.51 3.83 -6.92
CA ARG A 163 4.25 4.75 -5.81
C ARG A 163 3.48 5.99 -6.26
N ARG A 164 3.97 6.69 -7.30
CA ARG A 164 3.32 7.89 -7.82
C ARG A 164 1.95 7.61 -8.42
N TYR A 165 1.80 6.52 -9.15
CA TYR A 165 0.54 6.12 -9.75
C TYR A 165 -0.50 5.75 -8.69
N CYS A 166 -0.11 4.98 -7.67
CA CYS A 166 -0.96 4.62 -6.55
C CYS A 166 -1.45 5.87 -5.80
N LEU A 167 -0.54 6.74 -5.40
CA LEU A 167 -0.90 7.96 -4.67
C LEU A 167 -1.70 8.94 -5.54
N GLY A 168 -1.35 9.08 -6.82
CA GLY A 168 -2.04 9.97 -7.75
C GLY A 168 -3.48 9.53 -8.03
N THR A 169 -3.71 8.22 -8.24
CA THR A 169 -5.06 7.68 -8.47
C THR A 169 -5.91 7.73 -7.19
N LEU A 170 -5.33 7.46 -6.02
CA LEU A 170 -6.02 7.62 -4.74
C LEU A 170 -6.46 9.07 -4.51
N PHE A 171 -5.53 10.02 -4.71
CA PHE A 171 -5.80 11.44 -4.55
C PHE A 171 -6.90 11.93 -5.49
N LEU A 172 -6.81 11.56 -6.77
CA LEU A 172 -7.80 11.93 -7.76
C LEU A 172 -9.18 11.30 -7.46
N GLY A 173 -9.19 10.06 -6.95
CA GLY A 173 -10.37 9.40 -6.42
C GLY A 173 -11.02 10.23 -5.30
N CYS A 174 -10.26 10.60 -4.27
CA CYS A 174 -10.74 11.41 -3.15
C CYS A 174 -11.33 12.76 -3.61
N VAL A 175 -10.62 13.51 -4.47
CA VAL A 175 -11.11 14.80 -5.00
C VAL A 175 -12.41 14.62 -5.77
N CYS A 176 -12.52 13.54 -6.55
CA CYS A 176 -13.73 13.23 -7.30
C CYS A 176 -14.91 12.99 -6.35
N ILE A 177 -14.71 12.21 -5.28
CA ILE A 177 -15.74 11.94 -4.26
C ILE A 177 -16.17 13.22 -3.54
N LEU A 178 -15.22 14.05 -3.10
CA LEU A 178 -15.55 15.32 -2.44
C LEU A 178 -16.37 16.23 -3.37
N THR A 179 -15.98 16.29 -4.64
CA THR A 179 -16.72 17.06 -5.66
C THR A 179 -18.13 16.51 -5.84
N GLN A 180 -18.31 15.19 -5.87
CA GLN A 180 -19.63 14.57 -5.94
C GLN A 180 -20.50 14.88 -4.73
N VAL A 181 -19.97 14.79 -3.52
CA VAL A 181 -20.69 15.12 -2.29
C VAL A 181 -21.15 16.57 -2.32
N VAL A 182 -20.28 17.50 -2.73
CA VAL A 182 -20.65 18.90 -2.92
C VAL A 182 -21.78 19.01 -3.93
N VAL A 183 -21.61 18.52 -5.16
CA VAL A 183 -22.66 18.64 -6.20
C VAL A 183 -23.98 17.99 -5.76
N TYR A 184 -23.92 16.83 -5.09
CA TYR A 184 -25.10 16.14 -4.57
C TYR A 184 -25.85 16.98 -3.52
N THR A 185 -25.13 17.54 -2.55
CA THR A 185 -25.72 18.41 -1.51
C THR A 185 -26.32 19.68 -2.11
N TRP A 186 -25.69 20.27 -3.12
CA TRP A 186 -26.23 21.43 -3.83
C TRP A 186 -27.53 21.15 -4.59
N ILE A 187 -27.73 19.90 -5.05
CA ILE A 187 -28.95 19.49 -5.75
C ILE A 187 -30.08 19.15 -4.78
N ARG A 188 -29.74 18.61 -3.60
CA ARG A 188 -30.70 17.95 -2.69
C ARG A 188 -31.09 18.78 -1.47
N GLU A 189 -30.14 19.53 -0.92
CA GLU A 189 -30.25 20.12 0.41
C GLU A 189 -30.40 21.64 0.36
N ALA A 190 -30.82 22.22 1.49
CA ALA A 190 -30.85 23.66 1.66
C ALA A 190 -29.42 24.27 1.59
N THR A 191 -29.31 25.50 1.06
CA THR A 191 -28.04 26.19 0.79
C THR A 191 -27.12 26.29 2.02
N SER A 192 -27.70 26.29 3.22
CA SER A 192 -26.95 26.28 4.49
C SER A 192 -26.08 25.02 4.63
N VAL A 193 -26.63 23.83 4.35
CA VAL A 193 -25.91 22.55 4.45
C VAL A 193 -24.79 22.46 3.41
N ALA A 194 -25.06 22.92 2.18
CA ALA A 194 -24.09 22.91 1.09
C ALA A 194 -22.86 23.78 1.39
N SER A 195 -23.06 24.92 2.03
CA SER A 195 -21.96 25.82 2.43
C SER A 195 -21.02 25.19 3.46
N VAL A 196 -21.60 24.56 4.50
CA VAL A 196 -20.82 23.88 5.54
C VAL A 196 -20.06 22.68 4.96
N MET A 197 -20.71 21.87 4.12
CA MET A 197 -20.07 20.73 3.48
C MET A 197 -18.93 21.14 2.55
N SER A 198 -19.04 22.28 1.87
CA SER A 198 -17.98 22.81 1.01
C SER A 198 -16.75 23.21 1.83
N VAL A 199 -16.93 23.87 2.98
CA VAL A 199 -15.83 24.23 3.90
C VAL A 199 -15.16 22.98 4.46
N VAL A 200 -15.95 21.97 4.86
CA VAL A 200 -15.42 20.70 5.34
C VAL A 200 -14.59 20.00 4.24
N CYS A 201 -15.10 19.96 3.01
CA CYS A 201 -14.37 19.37 1.88
C CYS A 201 -13.04 20.09 1.61
N ILE A 202 -13.03 21.44 1.66
CA ILE A 202 -11.80 22.23 1.49
C ILE A 202 -10.82 21.90 2.61
N SER A 203 -11.28 21.88 3.87
CA SER A 203 -10.41 21.57 5.02
C SER A 203 -9.81 20.17 4.95
N GLY A 204 -10.55 19.18 4.42
CA GLY A 204 -10.05 17.83 4.18
C GLY A 204 -9.09 17.71 2.99
N ALA A 205 -9.19 18.60 2.01
CA ALA A 205 -8.27 18.65 0.86
C ALA A 205 -6.91 19.28 1.19
N VAL A 206 -6.85 20.17 2.20
CA VAL A 206 -5.60 20.84 2.63
C VAL A 206 -4.45 19.86 2.90
N PRO A 207 -4.58 18.83 3.74
CA PRO A 207 -3.48 17.89 4.00
C PRO A 207 -3.04 17.15 2.73
N LEU A 208 -3.97 16.88 1.80
CA LEU A 208 -3.66 16.18 0.54
C LEU A 208 -2.88 17.06 -0.44
N VAL A 209 -3.19 18.37 -0.48
CA VAL A 209 -2.46 19.34 -1.31
C VAL A 209 -1.06 19.58 -0.73
N MET A 210 -0.94 19.73 0.59
CA MET A 210 0.35 19.90 1.27
C MET A 210 1.28 18.72 1.03
N PHE A 211 0.75 17.49 1.01
CA PHE A 211 1.55 16.30 0.73
C PHE A 211 2.02 16.20 -0.74
N SER A 212 1.27 16.79 -1.68
CA SER A 212 1.55 16.70 -3.11
C SER A 212 2.61 17.70 -3.60
N PHE A 213 2.83 18.78 -2.84
CA PHE A 213 3.86 19.79 -3.12
C PHE A 213 4.89 19.83 -1.99
N PRO A 214 5.79 18.85 -1.90
CA PRO A 214 6.97 19.00 -1.05
C PRO A 214 7.86 20.10 -1.63
N ASN A 215 8.07 21.18 -0.86
CA ASN A 215 9.09 22.21 -1.14
C ASN A 215 10.50 21.63 -1.01
#